data_AF-A0A842SQY5-F1
#
_entry.id   AF-A0A842SQY5-F1
#
_cell.length_a   1.000
_cell.length_b   1.000
_cell.length_c   1.000
_cell.angle_alpha   90.00
_cell.angle_beta   90.00
_cell.angle_gamma   90.00
#
_symmetry.space_group_name_H-M   'P 1'
#
loop_
_entity.id
_entity.type
_entity.pdbx_description
1 polymer ?
#
loop_
_entity_poly.entity_id
_entity_poly.type
_entity_poly.pdbx_seq_one_letter_code
_entity_poly.pdbx_strand_id
1 'polypeptide(L)'
;MKINYFLLFFLFSGLVFAQAGSSGTEGGNITDLDAEGEENSTWHGVAGQTLPSAFVPPVTVNATPNAVTILTVNTGISSCDDGEYTILNLLFSNSSTAITSLVRGDLPTLDSFIAVDAQDGTDTFILSQTFETAGYGTINGVPATYTNAPSPTTFPLGYLQDQDGNLVFITPVVEDQAGFNGTSFDFQLMLPTNNGTPVMYYLTVDLECEEEEEEEEEEEKPPQGGGGTGEPYYNETRPPPEEIPPEVGPPAEEPCDIILYCGEWGPCIDGYRKQRCWDVNNCSDIEVFRMERCIPGELPPEEEVEEEEIPLFVVTPELPCLPLLLLVLLIIIVFYIYWRRKGKRGEPS
;
A
#
# COMPACT_ATOMS: atom_id res chain seq x y z
N MET A 1 -2.07 -12.95 66.15
CA MET A 1 -1.87 -11.95 65.08
C MET A 1 -1.56 -12.72 63.80
N LYS A 2 -2.59 -13.00 62.98
CA LYS A 2 -2.45 -13.73 61.72
C LYS A 2 -2.57 -12.70 60.59
N ILE A 3 -1.45 -12.36 59.96
CA ILE A 3 -1.41 -11.48 58.80
C ILE A 3 -1.94 -12.29 57.61
N ASN A 4 -3.05 -11.80 57.03
CA ASN A 4 -3.70 -12.37 55.86
C ASN A 4 -2.81 -12.13 54.63
N TYR A 5 -2.09 -13.15 54.19
CA TYR A 5 -1.28 -13.16 52.96
C TYR A 5 -2.10 -13.05 51.67
N PHE A 6 -3.43 -13.09 51.75
CA PHE A 6 -4.31 -13.05 50.58
C PHE A 6 -4.36 -11.67 49.88
N LEU A 7 -3.92 -10.60 50.55
CA LEU A 7 -3.84 -9.26 49.96
C LEU A 7 -2.50 -8.96 49.28
N LEU A 8 -1.48 -9.81 49.45
CA LEU A 8 -0.18 -9.62 48.78
C LEU A 8 -0.16 -10.21 47.36
N PHE A 9 -1.09 -11.14 47.04
CA PHE A 9 -1.16 -11.75 45.71
C PHE A 9 -1.81 -10.83 44.66
N PHE A 10 -2.58 -9.83 45.08
CA PHE A 10 -3.15 -8.82 44.17
C PHE A 10 -2.23 -7.61 43.92
N LEU A 11 -1.13 -7.47 44.68
CA LEU A 11 -0.15 -6.40 44.47
C LEU A 11 1.00 -6.79 43.51
N PHE A 12 1.14 -8.08 43.16
CA PHE A 12 2.17 -8.54 42.23
C PHE A 12 1.67 -8.88 40.82
N SER A 13 0.35 -8.94 40.60
CA SER A 13 -0.22 -9.10 39.24
C SER A 13 -0.34 -7.80 38.46
N GLY A 14 0.15 -6.69 39.03
CA GLY A 14 0.26 -5.37 38.37
C GLY A 14 1.62 -5.10 37.74
N LEU A 15 2.47 -6.12 37.60
CA LEU A 15 3.62 -6.06 36.68
C LEU A 15 3.08 -6.12 35.26
N VAL A 16 2.57 -4.96 34.82
CA VAL A 16 2.58 -4.58 33.41
C VAL A 16 3.98 -4.88 32.93
N PHE A 17 4.12 -5.84 32.01
CA PHE A 17 5.28 -5.87 31.13
C PHE A 17 5.26 -4.55 30.39
N ALA A 18 5.90 -3.53 30.94
CA ALA A 18 6.46 -2.48 30.13
C ALA A 18 7.53 -3.19 29.30
N GLN A 19 7.12 -3.70 28.14
CA GLN A 19 8.07 -3.89 27.06
C GLN A 19 8.68 -2.51 26.87
N ALA A 20 9.95 -2.36 27.26
CA ALA A 20 10.77 -1.32 26.69
C ALA A 20 10.84 -1.67 25.20
N GLY A 21 9.86 -1.17 24.45
CA GLY A 21 9.94 -1.11 23.01
C GLY A 21 11.21 -0.35 22.72
N SER A 22 12.13 -1.01 22.04
CA SER A 22 13.24 -0.33 21.38
C SER A 22 12.60 0.72 20.49
N SER A 23 12.74 1.99 20.85
CA SER A 23 12.48 3.13 19.98
C SER A 23 13.56 3.13 18.90
N GLY A 24 13.50 2.13 18.02
CA GLY A 24 14.07 2.26 16.70
C GLY A 24 13.16 3.24 15.97
N THR A 25 13.73 4.35 15.54
CA THR A 25 13.14 5.23 14.53
C THR A 25 13.12 4.45 13.22
N GLU A 26 12.25 3.45 13.13
CA GLU A 26 11.79 2.94 11.85
C GLU A 26 10.96 4.08 11.25
N GLY A 27 11.47 4.68 10.17
CA GLY A 27 10.98 5.92 9.57
C GLY A 27 9.46 6.05 9.66
N GLY A 28 9.03 7.10 10.37
CA GLY A 28 7.65 7.56 10.48
C GLY A 28 6.60 6.45 10.43
N ASN A 29 6.28 5.90 11.59
CA ASN A 29 5.10 5.06 11.77
C ASN A 29 3.85 5.85 11.33
N ILE A 30 3.41 5.70 10.08
CA ILE A 30 2.03 5.95 9.71
C ILE A 30 1.29 4.59 9.73
N THR A 31 1.31 3.90 10.86
CA THR A 31 0.24 2.92 11.20
C THR A 31 -0.51 3.31 12.46
N ASP A 32 0.10 4.19 13.26
CA ASP A 32 -0.55 4.96 14.29
C ASP A 32 0.09 6.35 14.24
N LEU A 33 -0.69 7.37 13.89
CA LEU A 33 -0.35 8.75 14.23
C LEU A 33 -0.50 8.79 15.74
N ASP A 34 0.49 8.26 16.48
CA ASP A 34 0.56 8.39 17.94
C ASP A 34 0.86 9.85 18.26
N ALA A 35 -0.16 10.68 18.01
CA ALA A 35 -0.30 12.06 18.43
C ALA A 35 -0.31 12.19 19.96
N GLU A 36 -0.24 11.08 20.69
CA GLU A 36 -0.12 11.06 22.14
C GLU A 36 1.34 10.80 22.61
N GLY A 37 2.27 10.45 21.70
CA GLY A 37 3.64 10.07 22.02
C GLY A 37 4.67 11.21 22.06
N GLU A 38 4.81 12.00 20.99
CA GLU A 38 5.74 13.14 20.95
C GLU A 38 5.20 14.26 20.04
N GLU A 39 4.89 15.44 20.61
CA GLU A 39 4.22 16.58 19.95
C GLU A 39 5.02 17.27 18.80
N ASN A 40 6.11 16.67 18.31
CA ASN A 40 7.10 17.35 17.47
C ASN A 40 7.44 16.62 16.15
N SER A 41 6.49 15.96 15.47
CA SER A 41 6.81 15.40 14.14
C SER A 41 7.13 16.53 13.16
N THR A 42 8.35 16.54 12.63
CA THR A 42 8.78 17.44 11.55
C THR A 42 8.26 16.99 10.18
N TRP A 43 7.43 15.96 10.14
CA TRP A 43 6.90 15.35 8.93
C TRP A 43 5.42 15.66 8.70
N HIS A 44 5.04 15.69 7.43
CA HIS A 44 3.67 15.79 6.96
C HIS A 44 3.34 14.57 6.11
N GLY A 45 2.32 13.80 6.50
CA GLY A 45 1.85 12.66 5.72
C GLY A 45 1.06 13.10 4.50
N VAL A 46 1.24 12.41 3.37
CA VAL A 46 0.44 12.60 2.16
C VAL A 46 0.04 11.23 1.65
N ALA A 47 -1.25 11.02 1.40
CA ALA A 47 -1.77 9.78 0.81
C ALA A 47 -2.87 10.12 -0.20
N GLY A 48 -3.16 9.21 -1.12
CA GLY A 48 -4.18 9.52 -2.10
C GLY A 48 -4.43 8.48 -3.16
N GLN A 49 -5.28 8.89 -4.09
CA GLN A 49 -5.71 8.13 -5.26
C GLN A 49 -5.22 8.85 -6.51
N THR A 50 -4.95 8.11 -7.57
CA THR A 50 -4.61 8.61 -8.88
C THR A 50 -5.76 8.39 -9.85
N LEU A 51 -5.94 9.32 -10.79
CA LEU A 51 -6.99 9.20 -11.82
C LEU A 51 -6.38 9.46 -13.20
N PRO A 52 -6.54 8.53 -14.15
CA PRO A 52 -6.09 8.73 -15.52
C PRO A 52 -7.00 9.75 -16.21
N SER A 53 -6.59 11.01 -16.16
CA SER A 53 -7.30 12.14 -16.77
C SER A 53 -6.32 13.27 -17.06
N ALA A 54 -6.72 14.23 -17.90
CA ALA A 54 -5.85 15.35 -18.26
C ALA A 54 -5.25 16.01 -17.00
N PHE A 55 -3.91 15.98 -16.88
CA PHE A 55 -3.23 16.55 -15.72
C PHE A 55 -3.54 18.05 -15.63
N VAL A 56 -3.94 18.49 -14.44
CA VAL A 56 -4.25 19.89 -14.15
C VAL A 56 -3.24 20.44 -13.14
N PRO A 57 -2.08 20.94 -13.59
CA PRO A 57 -1.13 21.62 -12.71
C PRO A 57 -1.62 23.04 -12.34
N PRO A 58 -1.11 23.62 -11.24
CA PRO A 58 -0.24 22.98 -10.24
C PRO A 58 -1.05 22.33 -9.11
N VAL A 59 -0.69 21.11 -8.73
CA VAL A 59 -1.11 20.50 -7.46
C VAL A 59 -0.06 20.85 -6.42
N THR A 60 -0.48 21.39 -5.27
CA THR A 60 0.44 21.83 -4.20
C THR A 60 0.03 21.25 -2.86
N VAL A 61 1.02 20.93 -2.02
CA VAL A 61 0.82 20.48 -0.65
C VAL A 61 1.51 21.44 0.30
N ASN A 62 0.79 21.98 1.28
CA ASN A 62 1.38 22.78 2.34
C ASN A 62 1.77 21.86 3.51
N ALA A 63 2.96 21.28 3.44
CA ALA A 63 3.48 20.35 4.44
C ALA A 63 3.55 21.05 5.80
N THR A 64 2.66 20.66 6.70
CA THR A 64 2.50 21.19 8.04
C THR A 64 2.84 20.09 9.04
N PRO A 65 3.59 20.37 10.13
CA PRO A 65 3.98 19.36 11.11
C PRO A 65 2.77 18.60 11.67
N ASN A 66 2.91 17.29 11.88
CA ASN A 66 1.88 16.42 12.45
C ASN A 66 0.54 16.38 11.67
N ALA A 67 0.52 16.81 10.41
CA ALA A 67 -0.70 16.78 9.60
C ALA A 67 -0.62 15.71 8.50
N VAL A 68 -1.79 15.24 8.07
CA VAL A 68 -1.95 14.33 6.93
C VAL A 68 -2.89 14.97 5.92
N THR A 69 -2.47 15.01 4.65
CA THR A 69 -3.32 15.45 3.54
C THR A 69 -3.70 14.26 2.67
N ILE A 70 -5.01 14.12 2.41
CA ILE A 70 -5.53 13.14 1.44
C ILE A 70 -5.79 13.87 0.12
N LEU A 71 -5.27 13.33 -0.99
CA LEU A 71 -5.33 13.95 -2.31
C LEU A 71 -5.88 12.99 -3.37
N THR A 72 -6.44 13.57 -4.42
CA THR A 72 -6.68 12.88 -5.70
C THR A 72 -5.84 13.56 -6.76
N VAL A 73 -4.98 12.80 -7.43
CA VAL A 73 -4.02 13.32 -8.42
C VAL A 73 -4.44 12.85 -9.80
N ASN A 74 -4.73 13.80 -10.70
CA ASN A 74 -4.90 13.48 -12.11
C ASN A 74 -3.52 13.23 -12.71
N THR A 75 -3.25 12.08 -13.31
CA THR A 75 -1.87 11.71 -13.71
C THR A 75 -1.55 12.00 -15.17
N GLY A 76 -2.48 12.60 -15.91
CA GLY A 76 -2.45 12.55 -17.36
C GLY A 76 -3.19 11.33 -17.87
N ILE A 77 -3.45 11.31 -19.17
CA ILE A 77 -3.87 10.10 -19.86
C ILE A 77 -2.59 9.56 -20.46
N SER A 78 -2.15 8.38 -20.02
CA SER A 78 -1.07 7.69 -20.72
C SER A 78 -1.58 7.31 -22.11
N SER A 79 -0.77 7.54 -23.13
CA SER A 79 -1.05 7.06 -24.47
C SER A 79 -0.42 5.69 -24.70
N CYS A 80 -0.12 4.96 -23.62
CA CYS A 80 0.49 3.64 -23.71
C CYS A 80 -0.49 2.71 -24.41
N ASP A 81 0.00 1.93 -25.37
CA ASP A 81 -0.82 0.97 -26.08
C ASP A 81 -1.20 -0.20 -25.14
N ASP A 82 -2.28 -0.90 -25.45
CA ASP A 82 -2.74 -2.04 -24.65
C ASP A 82 -1.62 -3.09 -24.52
N GLY A 83 -1.11 -3.30 -23.31
CA GLY A 83 -0.02 -4.25 -23.02
C GLY A 83 1.28 -3.63 -22.53
N GLU A 84 1.44 -2.31 -22.62
CA GLU A 84 2.64 -1.62 -22.12
C GLU A 84 2.60 -1.37 -20.60
N TYR A 85 3.75 -1.46 -19.94
CA TYR A 85 3.87 -1.08 -18.54
C TYR A 85 3.95 0.44 -18.42
N THR A 86 3.15 1.02 -17.53
CA THR A 86 3.23 2.45 -17.21
C THR A 86 4.08 2.66 -15.98
N ILE A 87 5.27 3.22 -16.14
CA ILE A 87 6.05 3.73 -15.01
C ILE A 87 5.42 5.05 -14.59
N LEU A 88 4.86 5.10 -13.39
CA LEU A 88 4.20 6.29 -12.86
C LEU A 88 4.79 6.66 -11.50
N ASN A 89 5.48 7.80 -11.46
CA ASN A 89 6.02 8.40 -10.26
C ASN A 89 5.38 9.76 -9.97
N LEU A 90 5.19 10.05 -8.69
CA LEU A 90 4.85 11.38 -8.20
C LEU A 90 6.09 12.03 -7.60
N LEU A 91 6.44 13.22 -8.09
CA LEU A 91 7.54 14.03 -7.58
C LEU A 91 7.02 15.25 -6.83
N PHE A 92 7.45 15.41 -5.59
CA PHE A 92 7.12 16.56 -4.74
C PHE A 92 8.37 17.41 -4.54
N SER A 93 8.41 18.58 -5.17
CA SER A 93 9.53 19.53 -5.05
C SER A 93 9.18 20.69 -4.13
N ASN A 94 10.11 21.14 -3.28
CA ASN A 94 9.92 22.36 -2.49
C ASN A 94 10.14 23.66 -3.31
N SER A 95 10.24 23.55 -4.63
CA SER A 95 10.38 24.65 -5.59
C SER A 95 9.27 24.59 -6.64
N SER A 96 8.78 25.76 -7.06
CA SER A 96 7.82 25.88 -8.17
C SER A 96 8.50 25.87 -9.54
N THR A 97 9.83 25.84 -9.57
CA THR A 97 10.61 25.80 -10.81
C THR A 97 10.50 24.41 -11.41
N ALA A 98 10.41 24.33 -12.75
CA ALA A 98 10.40 23.04 -13.43
C ALA A 98 11.70 22.28 -13.13
N ILE A 99 11.56 21.01 -12.76
CA ILE A 99 12.69 20.11 -12.53
C ILE A 99 13.32 19.79 -13.91
N THR A 100 14.60 20.08 -14.07
CA THR A 100 15.33 19.83 -15.34
C THR A 100 16.37 18.73 -15.23
N SER A 101 16.74 18.34 -14.01
CA SER A 101 17.59 17.19 -13.75
C SER A 101 17.32 16.68 -12.34
N LEU A 102 17.49 15.38 -12.12
CA LEU A 102 17.43 14.77 -10.81
C LEU A 102 18.72 14.01 -10.52
N VAL A 103 19.17 14.12 -9.27
CA VAL A 103 20.25 13.34 -8.71
C VAL A 103 19.81 12.77 -7.36
N ARG A 104 20.47 11.72 -6.89
CA ARG A 104 20.25 11.21 -5.53
C ARG A 104 20.43 12.33 -4.50
N GLY A 105 19.57 12.38 -3.50
CA GLY A 105 19.62 13.40 -2.47
C GLY A 105 20.82 13.26 -1.53
N ASP A 106 21.27 14.38 -0.99
CA ASP A 106 22.34 14.46 0.01
C ASP A 106 21.74 14.53 1.41
N LEU A 107 21.84 13.43 2.18
CA LEU A 107 21.24 13.34 3.52
C LEU A 107 21.65 14.48 4.48
N PRO A 108 22.93 14.93 4.54
CA PRO A 108 23.30 16.10 5.31
C PRO A 108 22.50 17.38 4.97
N THR A 109 22.16 17.57 3.69
CA THR A 109 21.30 18.68 3.26
C THR A 109 19.89 18.53 3.83
N LEU A 110 19.31 17.32 3.75
CA LEU A 110 18.00 17.02 4.33
C LEU A 110 17.98 17.16 5.85
N ASP A 111 19.02 16.68 6.54
CA ASP A 111 19.17 16.80 8.00
C ASP A 111 19.21 18.28 8.42
N SER A 112 19.92 19.12 7.66
CA SER A 112 19.99 20.56 7.91
C SER A 112 18.67 21.28 7.68
N PHE A 113 17.78 20.70 6.86
CA PHE A 113 16.47 21.25 6.55
C PHE A 113 15.44 20.87 7.63
N ILE A 114 15.44 19.62 8.07
CA ILE A 114 14.53 19.11 9.10
C ILE A 114 14.92 19.63 10.48
N ALA A 115 16.21 19.55 10.81
CA ALA A 115 16.89 20.15 11.95
C ALA A 115 16.15 20.14 13.30
N VAL A 116 15.59 19.00 13.72
CA VAL A 116 15.19 18.73 15.12
C VAL A 116 15.42 17.25 15.47
N ASP A 117 16.31 17.00 16.46
CA ASP A 117 16.49 15.74 17.20
C ASP A 117 16.48 14.44 16.35
N ALA A 118 15.98 13.32 16.91
CA ALA A 118 16.08 11.95 16.38
C ALA A 118 15.20 11.65 15.14
N GLN A 119 14.72 12.68 14.44
CA GLN A 119 13.83 12.56 13.28
C GLN A 119 14.45 13.15 12.01
N ASP A 120 15.78 13.13 11.91
CA ASP A 120 16.49 13.65 10.74
C ASP A 120 16.34 12.72 9.52
N GLY A 121 16.86 13.19 8.38
CA GLY A 121 16.85 12.44 7.13
C GLY A 121 17.69 11.18 7.22
N THR A 122 18.85 11.23 7.88
CA THR A 122 19.77 10.09 8.05
C THR A 122 19.12 8.94 8.82
N ASP A 123 18.39 9.22 9.90
CA ASP A 123 17.69 8.21 10.69
C ASP A 123 16.40 7.74 10.02
N THR A 124 15.83 8.53 9.11
CA THR A 124 14.59 8.18 8.39
C THR A 124 14.85 7.38 7.12
N PHE A 125 15.84 7.78 6.32
CA PHE A 125 16.17 7.22 4.99
C PHE A 125 17.33 6.22 5.09
N ILE A 126 17.09 5.13 5.81
CA ILE A 126 18.09 4.10 6.11
C ILE A 126 18.34 3.12 4.96
N LEU A 127 17.57 3.21 3.87
CA LEU A 127 17.67 2.33 2.72
C LEU A 127 18.26 3.06 1.52
N SER A 128 18.64 2.27 0.53
CA SER A 128 19.11 2.74 -0.76
C SER A 128 18.34 2.00 -1.84
N GLN A 129 17.61 2.72 -2.68
CA GLN A 129 16.80 2.15 -3.77
C GLN A 129 17.21 2.73 -5.12
N THR A 130 16.70 2.09 -6.17
CA THR A 130 16.77 2.56 -7.55
C THR A 130 15.38 2.99 -7.96
N PHE A 131 15.28 4.14 -8.62
CA PHE A 131 14.03 4.65 -9.19
C PHE A 131 14.22 4.84 -10.69
N GLU A 132 13.32 4.26 -11.47
CA GLU A 132 13.19 4.52 -12.90
C GLU A 132 12.28 5.72 -13.09
N THR A 133 12.69 6.64 -13.95
CA THR A 133 11.96 7.89 -14.18
C THR A 133 11.90 8.20 -15.66
N ALA A 134 10.74 8.66 -16.13
CA ALA A 134 10.47 8.93 -17.55
C ALA A 134 11.37 10.04 -18.09
N GLY A 135 11.45 11.14 -17.34
CA GLY A 135 12.16 12.34 -17.78
C GLY A 135 13.66 12.36 -17.44
N TYR A 136 14.11 11.51 -16.50
CA TYR A 136 15.43 11.65 -15.87
C TYR A 136 16.25 10.35 -15.88
N GLY A 137 15.71 9.26 -16.42
CA GLY A 137 16.34 7.95 -16.51
C GLY A 137 16.40 7.22 -15.16
N THR A 138 17.18 6.14 -15.11
CA THR A 138 17.36 5.33 -13.90
C THR A 138 18.31 6.01 -12.91
N ILE A 139 17.81 6.32 -11.70
CA ILE A 139 18.59 6.93 -10.62
C ILE A 139 18.91 5.86 -9.58
N ASN A 140 20.18 5.48 -9.49
CA ASN A 140 20.65 4.46 -8.56
C ASN A 140 21.11 5.06 -7.23
N GLY A 141 20.94 4.31 -6.15
CA GLY A 141 21.50 4.66 -4.84
C GLY A 141 20.80 5.85 -4.18
N VAL A 142 19.51 5.98 -4.42
CA VAL A 142 18.65 7.03 -3.87
C VAL A 142 18.39 6.70 -2.39
N PRO A 143 18.69 7.61 -1.44
CA PRO A 143 18.29 7.43 -0.05
C PRO A 143 16.78 7.23 0.01
N ALA A 144 16.36 6.14 0.65
CA ALA A 144 14.98 5.69 0.61
C ALA A 144 14.48 5.27 2.00
N THR A 145 13.17 5.32 2.15
CA THR A 145 12.44 4.77 3.30
C THR A 145 11.14 4.14 2.82
N TYR A 146 10.40 3.54 3.73
CA TYR A 146 9.05 3.07 3.48
C TYR A 146 8.12 3.71 4.49
N THR A 147 6.95 4.18 4.06
CA THR A 147 5.88 4.41 5.02
C THR A 147 5.22 3.07 5.32
N ASN A 148 5.29 2.63 6.56
CA ASN A 148 4.68 1.38 6.99
C ASN A 148 3.16 1.57 7.01
N ALA A 149 2.42 0.74 6.29
CA ALA A 149 0.97 0.58 6.45
C ALA A 149 0.71 -0.73 7.22
N PRO A 150 -0.52 -1.08 7.63
CA PRO A 150 -0.79 -2.38 8.25
C PRO A 150 -0.24 -3.50 7.34
N SER A 151 0.86 -4.13 7.78
CA SER A 151 1.64 -5.15 7.07
C SER A 151 0.80 -6.07 6.17
N PRO A 152 1.25 -6.40 4.94
CA PRO A 152 2.64 -6.31 4.45
C PRO A 152 2.91 -5.14 3.48
N THR A 153 1.99 -4.20 3.34
CA THR A 153 2.08 -3.15 2.32
C THR A 153 3.01 -2.03 2.75
N THR A 154 3.96 -1.68 1.88
CA THR A 154 4.92 -0.59 2.12
C THR A 154 4.96 0.33 0.90
N PHE A 155 4.88 1.63 1.12
CA PHE A 155 5.02 2.60 0.03
C PHE A 155 6.45 3.12 0.04
N PRO A 156 7.23 2.88 -1.04
CA PRO A 156 8.59 3.40 -1.13
C PRO A 156 8.58 4.92 -1.32
N LEU A 157 9.54 5.56 -0.66
CA LEU A 157 9.77 6.99 -0.73
C LEU A 157 11.27 7.22 -0.92
N GLY A 158 11.63 7.91 -2.00
CA GLY A 158 13.01 8.31 -2.29
C GLY A 158 13.24 9.79 -2.06
N TYR A 159 14.45 10.14 -1.62
CA TYR A 159 14.92 11.53 -1.54
C TYR A 159 15.91 11.84 -2.66
N LEU A 160 15.54 12.81 -3.49
CA LEU A 160 16.28 13.33 -4.63
C LEU A 160 16.57 14.83 -4.45
N GLN A 161 17.44 15.36 -5.29
CA GLN A 161 17.69 16.79 -5.43
C GLN A 161 17.67 17.18 -6.90
N ASP A 162 17.20 18.39 -7.19
CA ASP A 162 17.40 19.00 -8.51
C ASP A 162 18.76 19.72 -8.61
N GLN A 163 19.08 20.27 -9.78
CA GLN A 163 20.34 20.98 -10.04
C GLN A 163 20.55 22.23 -9.16
N ASP A 164 19.46 22.82 -8.66
CA ASP A 164 19.49 24.03 -7.83
C ASP A 164 19.60 23.68 -6.34
N GLY A 165 19.64 22.38 -6.01
CA GLY A 165 19.70 21.86 -4.64
C GLY A 165 18.34 21.87 -3.93
N ASN A 166 17.23 22.01 -4.66
CA ASN A 166 15.91 21.90 -4.09
C ASN A 166 15.63 20.45 -3.69
N LEU A 167 14.81 20.26 -2.66
CA LEU A 167 14.42 18.94 -2.18
C LEU A 167 13.35 18.39 -3.11
N VAL A 168 13.55 17.16 -3.60
CA VAL A 168 12.57 16.44 -4.40
C VAL A 168 12.32 15.08 -3.78
N PHE A 169 11.05 14.77 -3.51
CA PHE A 169 10.65 13.46 -3.00
C PHE A 169 9.93 12.69 -4.10
N ILE A 170 10.31 11.43 -4.31
CA ILE A 170 9.74 10.56 -5.32
C ILE A 170 9.00 9.40 -4.65
N THR A 171 7.81 9.09 -5.14
CA THR A 171 7.09 7.86 -4.77
C THR A 171 6.44 7.26 -6.03
N PRO A 172 6.62 5.96 -6.28
CA PRO A 172 5.91 5.28 -7.35
C PRO A 172 4.45 5.10 -6.93
N VAL A 173 3.58 5.07 -7.93
CA VAL A 173 2.16 4.80 -7.75
C VAL A 173 1.94 3.30 -7.81
N VAL A 174 1.29 2.75 -6.79
CA VAL A 174 0.92 1.34 -6.69
C VAL A 174 -0.56 1.25 -6.37
N GLU A 175 -1.35 0.78 -7.33
CA GLU A 175 -2.81 0.79 -7.22
C GLU A 175 -3.32 -0.02 -6.02
N ASP A 176 -4.34 0.54 -5.37
CA ASP A 176 -5.15 -0.14 -4.37
C ASP A 176 -4.38 -0.76 -3.19
N GLN A 177 -3.29 -0.12 -2.80
CA GLN A 177 -2.46 -0.59 -1.70
C GLN A 177 -3.00 -0.08 -0.35
N ALA A 178 -3.11 -0.97 0.65
CA ALA A 178 -3.55 -0.56 1.99
C ALA A 178 -2.56 0.44 2.60
N GLY A 179 -3.05 1.61 3.01
CA GLY A 179 -2.25 2.65 3.68
C GLY A 179 -2.50 2.75 5.17
N PHE A 180 -2.08 3.88 5.75
CA PHE A 180 -1.90 4.04 7.19
C PHE A 180 -3.12 3.80 8.06
N ASN A 181 -4.31 4.06 7.51
CA ASN A 181 -5.59 3.91 8.20
C ASN A 181 -6.35 2.64 7.75
N GLY A 182 -5.68 1.73 7.03
CA GLY A 182 -6.28 0.54 6.43
C GLY A 182 -7.15 0.80 5.19
N THR A 183 -7.26 2.05 4.72
CA THR A 183 -7.93 2.39 3.46
C THR A 183 -6.99 2.13 2.28
N SER A 184 -7.56 1.81 1.13
CA SER A 184 -6.85 1.67 -0.16
C SER A 184 -6.34 3.03 -0.65
N PHE A 185 -5.07 3.12 -1.01
CA PHE A 185 -4.43 4.29 -1.62
C PHE A 185 -3.49 3.85 -2.73
N ASP A 186 -3.33 4.69 -3.74
CA ASP A 186 -2.39 4.46 -4.83
C ASP A 186 -0.98 4.97 -4.48
N PHE A 187 -0.87 5.88 -3.51
CA PHE A 187 0.40 6.38 -3.02
C PHE A 187 0.29 6.83 -1.55
N GLN A 188 1.42 6.74 -0.85
CA GLN A 188 1.60 7.29 0.49
C GLN A 188 3.06 7.71 0.66
N LEU A 189 3.30 8.90 1.21
CA LEU A 189 4.63 9.41 1.49
C LEU A 189 4.64 10.37 2.69
N MET A 190 5.83 10.82 3.06
CA MET A 190 6.05 11.86 4.07
C MET A 190 6.87 12.99 3.46
N LEU A 191 6.46 14.23 3.74
CA LEU A 191 7.15 15.44 3.32
C LEU A 191 7.72 16.15 4.56
N PRO A 192 9.00 16.52 4.56
CA PRO A 192 9.58 17.22 5.69
C PRO A 192 9.14 18.68 5.71
N THR A 193 9.03 19.20 6.91
CA THR A 193 8.89 20.62 7.21
C THR A 193 10.28 21.23 7.47
N ASN A 194 10.40 22.55 7.37
CA ASN A 194 11.67 23.23 7.61
C ASN A 194 11.76 23.57 9.10
N ASN A 195 12.35 22.68 9.90
CA ASN A 195 12.48 22.85 11.34
C ASN A 195 11.12 23.18 12.01
N GLY A 196 10.11 22.35 11.71
CA GLY A 196 8.74 22.54 12.18
C GLY A 196 7.97 23.70 11.52
N THR A 197 8.58 24.44 10.59
CA THR A 197 7.88 25.49 9.84
C THR A 197 7.27 24.91 8.57
N PRO A 198 5.99 25.23 8.25
CA PRO A 198 5.36 24.70 7.05
C PRO A 198 6.11 25.02 5.75
N VAL A 199 6.11 24.08 4.82
CA VAL A 199 6.79 24.16 3.53
C VAL A 199 5.81 23.83 2.42
N MET A 200 5.80 24.62 1.35
CA MET A 200 5.00 24.32 0.17
C MET A 200 5.75 23.41 -0.78
N TYR A 201 5.14 22.28 -1.13
CA TYR A 201 5.60 21.36 -2.15
C TYR A 201 4.72 21.44 -3.39
N TYR A 202 5.34 21.32 -4.55
CA TYR A 202 4.74 21.33 -5.88
C TYR A 202 4.84 19.91 -6.45
N LEU A 203 3.69 19.35 -6.81
CA LEU A 203 3.60 18.01 -7.37
C LEU A 203 3.82 18.08 -8.89
N THR A 204 4.68 17.20 -9.38
CA THR A 204 4.88 16.88 -10.80
C THR A 204 4.62 15.39 -11.00
N VAL A 205 4.00 15.04 -12.12
CA VAL A 205 3.79 13.65 -12.53
C VAL A 205 4.86 13.28 -13.53
N ASP A 206 5.53 12.16 -13.29
CA ASP A 206 6.51 11.55 -14.19
C ASP A 206 5.93 10.21 -14.65
N LEU A 207 5.68 10.12 -15.94
CA LEU A 207 4.92 9.05 -16.57
C LEU A 207 5.66 8.61 -17.84
N GLU A 208 6.06 7.34 -17.89
CA GLU A 208 6.63 6.69 -19.08
C GLU A 208 5.78 5.49 -19.49
N CYS A 209 5.73 5.25 -20.79
CA CYS A 209 5.28 3.98 -21.34
C CYS A 209 6.53 3.15 -21.63
N GLU A 210 6.68 2.03 -20.95
CA GLU A 210 7.73 1.06 -21.24
C GLU A 210 7.16 0.01 -22.19
N GLU A 211 7.72 -0.05 -23.40
CA GLU A 211 7.42 -1.11 -24.37
C GLU A 211 7.88 -2.44 -23.73
N GLU A 212 6.97 -3.43 -23.62
CA GLU A 212 7.39 -4.78 -23.26
C GLU A 212 8.43 -5.23 -24.29
N GLU A 213 9.70 -5.34 -23.89
CA GLU A 213 10.67 -6.04 -24.72
C GLU A 213 10.18 -7.47 -24.84
N GLU A 214 9.54 -7.81 -25.97
CA GLU A 214 9.20 -9.19 -26.31
C GLU A 214 10.52 -9.98 -26.17
N GLU A 215 10.64 -10.78 -25.10
CA GLU A 215 11.75 -11.71 -24.96
C GLU A 215 11.68 -12.61 -26.18
N GLU A 216 12.49 -12.30 -27.21
CA GLU A 216 12.67 -13.18 -28.35
C GLU A 216 13.15 -14.50 -27.75
N GLU A 217 12.25 -15.47 -27.59
CA GLU A 217 12.62 -16.83 -27.20
C GLU A 217 13.70 -17.26 -28.18
N GLU A 218 14.96 -17.28 -27.72
CA GLU A 218 16.07 -17.78 -28.53
C GLU A 218 15.74 -19.23 -28.84
N GLU A 219 15.19 -19.44 -30.04
CA GLU A 219 14.81 -20.76 -30.54
C GLU A 219 16.07 -21.63 -30.45
N GLU A 220 16.11 -22.51 -29.45
CA GLU A 220 17.28 -23.31 -29.10
C GLU A 220 17.67 -24.12 -30.34
N LYS A 221 18.68 -23.64 -31.09
CA LYS A 221 19.10 -24.33 -32.30
C LYS A 221 19.53 -25.74 -31.89
N PRO A 222 18.95 -26.79 -32.48
CA PRO A 222 19.28 -28.15 -32.11
C PRO A 222 20.79 -28.35 -32.22
N PRO A 223 21.43 -29.03 -31.25
CA PRO A 223 22.87 -29.15 -31.19
C PRO A 223 23.41 -29.69 -32.51
N GLN A 224 24.16 -28.85 -33.21
CA GLN A 224 24.75 -29.16 -34.50
C GLN A 224 25.91 -30.13 -34.27
N GLY A 225 25.59 -31.43 -34.26
CA GLY A 225 26.54 -32.51 -34.08
C GLY A 225 27.58 -32.57 -35.20
N GLY A 226 28.83 -32.29 -34.87
CA GLY A 226 30.01 -32.66 -35.65
C GLY A 226 31.29 -32.32 -34.87
N GLY A 227 32.35 -33.11 -34.82
CA GLY A 227 32.73 -34.46 -35.25
C GLY A 227 34.01 -34.78 -34.44
N GLY A 228 34.28 -36.00 -33.99
CA GLY A 228 34.90 -37.06 -34.78
C GLY A 228 36.27 -37.46 -34.17
N THR A 229 36.52 -38.75 -33.98
CA THR A 229 37.86 -39.36 -33.97
C THR A 229 37.72 -40.78 -34.51
N GLY A 230 38.49 -41.12 -35.56
CA GLY A 230 38.32 -42.34 -36.33
C GLY A 230 38.93 -43.60 -35.70
N GLU A 231 38.37 -44.75 -36.07
CA GLU A 231 38.99 -46.08 -35.99
C GLU A 231 38.51 -46.97 -37.15
N PRO A 232 39.33 -47.94 -37.61
CA PRO A 232 39.06 -48.70 -38.83
C PRO A 232 38.11 -49.89 -38.63
N TYR A 233 37.13 -49.97 -39.54
CA TYR A 233 36.53 -51.15 -40.17
C TYR A 233 36.55 -52.50 -39.42
N TYR A 234 35.39 -52.87 -38.90
CA TYR A 234 34.91 -54.26 -38.90
C TYR A 234 33.51 -54.26 -39.53
N ASN A 235 33.38 -55.01 -40.63
CA ASN A 235 32.16 -55.15 -41.40
C ASN A 235 31.25 -56.17 -40.69
N GLU A 236 30.43 -55.68 -39.76
CA GLU A 236 29.42 -56.48 -39.08
C GLU A 236 28.05 -56.15 -39.68
N THR A 237 27.51 -57.11 -40.42
CA THR A 237 26.19 -57.06 -41.04
C THR A 237 25.12 -56.98 -39.94
N ARG A 238 24.82 -55.76 -39.47
CA ARG A 238 23.68 -55.54 -38.57
C ARG A 238 22.38 -55.71 -39.36
N PRO A 239 21.37 -56.38 -38.78
CA PRO A 239 20.03 -56.44 -39.36
C PRO A 239 19.48 -55.01 -39.53
N PRO A 240 18.60 -54.79 -40.52
CA PRO A 240 18.02 -53.49 -40.80
C PRO A 240 17.42 -52.89 -39.51
N PRO A 241 17.64 -51.60 -39.22
CA PRO A 241 17.02 -50.94 -38.08
C PRO A 241 15.51 -51.12 -38.20
N GLU A 242 14.91 -51.71 -37.16
CA GLU A 242 13.47 -51.75 -37.01
C GLU A 242 13.00 -50.29 -36.92
N GLU A 243 12.19 -49.87 -37.90
CA GLU A 243 11.63 -48.53 -37.96
C GLU A 243 10.82 -48.30 -36.68
N ILE A 244 11.40 -47.55 -35.74
CA ILE A 244 10.68 -47.09 -34.56
C ILE A 244 9.58 -46.15 -35.09
N PRO A 245 8.29 -46.45 -34.86
CA PRO A 245 7.21 -45.58 -35.28
C PRO A 245 7.44 -44.19 -34.67
N PRO A 246 7.22 -43.10 -35.41
CA PRO A 246 7.35 -41.75 -34.86
C PRO A 246 6.48 -41.69 -33.60
N GLU A 247 7.11 -41.31 -32.50
CA GLU A 247 6.44 -41.04 -31.24
C GLU A 247 5.38 -39.99 -31.54
N VAL A 248 4.10 -40.41 -31.48
CA VAL A 248 2.97 -39.54 -31.71
C VAL A 248 3.03 -38.54 -30.58
N GLY A 249 3.54 -37.34 -30.87
CA GLY A 249 3.54 -36.23 -29.94
C GLY A 249 2.13 -36.04 -29.38
N PRO A 250 2.01 -35.52 -28.15
CA PRO A 250 0.70 -35.27 -27.56
C PRO A 250 -0.16 -34.51 -28.58
N PRO A 251 -1.44 -34.90 -28.73
CA PRO A 251 -2.34 -34.22 -29.66
C PRO A 251 -2.26 -32.73 -29.38
N ALA A 252 -2.03 -31.94 -30.44
CA ALA A 252 -2.01 -30.48 -30.34
C ALA A 252 -3.24 -30.05 -29.55
N GLU A 253 -3.02 -29.37 -28.43
CA GLU A 253 -4.11 -28.87 -27.59
C GLU A 253 -5.02 -28.02 -28.47
N GLU A 254 -6.30 -28.38 -28.52
CA GLU A 254 -7.28 -27.60 -29.27
C GLU A 254 -7.32 -26.19 -28.66
N PRO A 255 -7.33 -25.13 -29.48
CA PRO A 255 -7.31 -23.76 -28.98
C PRO A 255 -8.50 -23.56 -28.04
N CYS A 256 -8.20 -23.21 -26.79
CA CYS A 256 -9.22 -22.98 -25.79
C CYS A 256 -9.78 -21.57 -25.98
N ASP A 257 -10.99 -21.48 -26.55
CA ASP A 257 -11.68 -20.21 -26.76
C ASP A 257 -12.14 -19.63 -25.42
N ILE A 258 -11.62 -18.46 -25.03
CA ILE A 258 -12.03 -17.76 -23.81
C ILE A 258 -13.46 -17.23 -23.98
N ILE A 259 -14.39 -17.70 -23.16
CA ILE A 259 -15.77 -17.21 -23.12
C ILE A 259 -16.02 -16.61 -21.74
N LEU A 260 -16.03 -15.28 -21.68
CA LEU A 260 -16.24 -14.55 -20.43
C LEU A 260 -17.73 -14.46 -20.07
N TYR A 261 -18.08 -14.93 -18.88
CA TYR A 261 -19.36 -14.66 -18.24
C TYR A 261 -19.14 -13.71 -17.07
N CYS A 262 -19.88 -12.61 -17.04
CA CYS A 262 -19.73 -11.57 -16.02
C CYS A 262 -20.92 -11.59 -15.06
N GLY A 263 -20.64 -11.48 -13.77
CA GLY A 263 -21.65 -11.42 -12.69
C GLY A 263 -22.41 -10.09 -12.66
N GLU A 264 -23.09 -9.75 -11.57
CA GLU A 264 -23.73 -8.44 -11.45
C GLU A 264 -22.70 -7.32 -11.24
N TRP A 265 -23.06 -6.10 -11.62
CA TRP A 265 -22.25 -4.92 -11.32
C TRP A 265 -22.24 -4.63 -9.83
N GLY A 266 -21.07 -4.33 -9.28
CA GLY A 266 -20.92 -3.83 -7.92
C GLY A 266 -21.50 -2.42 -7.74
N PRO A 267 -21.48 -1.89 -6.50
CA PRO A 267 -21.93 -0.54 -6.21
C PRO A 267 -21.09 0.50 -6.97
N CYS A 268 -21.70 1.66 -7.24
CA CYS A 268 -20.99 2.81 -7.80
C CYS A 268 -20.15 3.47 -6.70
N ILE A 269 -18.83 3.37 -6.80
CA ILE A 269 -17.86 3.97 -5.89
C ILE A 269 -17.04 4.95 -6.72
N ASP A 270 -17.02 6.23 -6.31
CA ASP A 270 -16.25 7.29 -6.97
C ASP A 270 -16.50 7.45 -8.49
N GLY A 271 -17.75 7.19 -8.91
CA GLY A 271 -18.17 7.33 -10.30
C GLY A 271 -17.86 6.13 -11.18
N TYR A 272 -17.41 5.02 -10.60
CA TYR A 272 -17.17 3.75 -11.30
C TYR A 272 -17.81 2.57 -10.58
N ARG A 273 -18.22 1.57 -11.35
CA ARG A 273 -18.68 0.27 -10.84
C ARG A 273 -17.85 -0.83 -11.47
N LYS A 274 -17.58 -1.88 -10.69
CA LYS A 274 -16.74 -3.04 -11.05
C LYS A 274 -17.59 -4.29 -11.21
N GLN A 275 -17.35 -5.09 -12.25
CA GLN A 275 -18.01 -6.37 -12.49
C GLN A 275 -16.94 -7.46 -12.63
N ARG A 276 -17.12 -8.57 -11.90
CA ARG A 276 -16.22 -9.74 -12.01
C ARG A 276 -16.67 -10.63 -13.16
N CYS A 277 -15.73 -11.01 -14.02
CA CYS A 277 -15.94 -11.96 -15.11
C CYS A 277 -15.11 -13.22 -14.88
N TRP A 278 -15.66 -14.38 -15.22
CA TRP A 278 -14.98 -15.65 -15.20
C TRP A 278 -15.03 -16.30 -16.57
N ASP A 279 -13.93 -16.96 -16.95
CA ASP A 279 -13.90 -17.76 -18.17
C ASP A 279 -14.64 -19.09 -17.93
N VAL A 280 -15.71 -19.28 -18.68
CA VAL A 280 -16.57 -20.46 -18.57
C VAL A 280 -15.83 -21.73 -19.00
N ASN A 281 -14.85 -21.60 -19.88
CA ASN A 281 -14.08 -22.73 -20.40
C ASN A 281 -12.81 -23.03 -19.58
N ASN A 282 -12.53 -22.21 -18.56
CA ASN A 282 -11.36 -22.34 -17.68
C ASN A 282 -10.04 -22.44 -18.48
N CYS A 283 -9.94 -21.68 -19.56
CA CYS A 283 -8.76 -21.60 -20.42
C CYS A 283 -7.63 -20.81 -19.74
N SER A 284 -7.97 -19.91 -18.81
CA SER A 284 -6.99 -19.19 -17.99
C SER A 284 -7.49 -19.03 -16.56
N ASP A 285 -6.56 -19.05 -15.61
CA ASP A 285 -6.82 -18.76 -14.19
C ASP A 285 -6.88 -17.25 -13.90
N ILE A 286 -7.01 -16.41 -14.93
CA ILE A 286 -6.97 -14.95 -14.81
C ILE A 286 -8.36 -14.43 -14.43
N GLU A 287 -8.47 -13.78 -13.27
CA GLU A 287 -9.68 -13.03 -12.91
C GLU A 287 -9.76 -11.74 -13.75
N VAL A 288 -10.76 -11.66 -14.63
CA VAL A 288 -10.99 -10.47 -15.47
C VAL A 288 -12.03 -9.56 -14.81
N PHE A 289 -11.74 -8.27 -14.73
CA PHE A 289 -12.69 -7.27 -14.25
C PHE A 289 -13.09 -6.29 -15.36
N ARG A 290 -14.37 -5.93 -15.41
CA ARG A 290 -14.86 -4.80 -16.21
C ARG A 290 -15.17 -3.62 -15.32
N MET A 291 -14.85 -2.42 -15.82
CA MET A 291 -15.14 -1.14 -15.19
C MET A 291 -16.09 -0.33 -16.08
N GLU A 292 -17.11 0.28 -15.49
CA GLU A 292 -18.02 1.17 -16.20
C GLU A 292 -18.25 2.44 -15.37
N ARG A 293 -18.35 3.61 -16.03
CA ARG A 293 -18.74 4.84 -15.36
C ARG A 293 -20.18 4.75 -14.88
N CYS A 294 -20.43 5.28 -13.70
CA CYS A 294 -21.75 5.36 -13.10
C CYS A 294 -21.93 6.72 -12.41
N ILE A 295 -23.19 7.09 -12.18
CA ILE A 295 -23.53 8.32 -11.45
C ILE A 295 -23.91 7.91 -10.02
N PRO A 296 -23.20 8.40 -8.98
CA PRO A 296 -23.57 8.10 -7.60
C PRO A 296 -24.98 8.60 -7.30
N GLY A 297 -25.90 7.69 -6.98
CA GLY A 297 -27.24 8.03 -6.47
C GLY A 297 -28.42 7.82 -7.43
N GLU A 298 -28.20 7.40 -8.67
CA GLU A 298 -29.30 6.82 -9.47
C GLU A 298 -29.49 5.37 -9.05
N LEU A 299 -30.46 5.14 -8.15
CA LEU A 299 -31.00 3.80 -7.94
C LEU A 299 -31.42 3.26 -9.31
N PRO A 300 -31.10 1.99 -9.65
CA PRO A 300 -31.58 1.40 -10.89
C PRO A 300 -33.10 1.60 -10.96
N PRO A 301 -33.66 1.92 -12.14
CA PRO A 301 -35.10 2.09 -12.28
C PRO A 301 -35.75 0.84 -11.69
N GLU A 302 -36.55 1.04 -10.64
CA GLU A 302 -37.31 -0.03 -10.00
C GLU A 302 -38.06 -0.76 -11.11
N GLU A 303 -37.58 -1.96 -11.45
CA GLU A 303 -38.38 -2.90 -12.22
C GLU A 303 -39.64 -3.10 -11.39
N GLU A 304 -40.81 -2.80 -11.95
CA GLU A 304 -42.11 -2.98 -11.30
C GLU A 304 -42.31 -4.47 -10.98
N VAL A 305 -41.72 -4.91 -9.87
CA VAL A 305 -41.98 -6.20 -9.26
C VAL A 305 -43.34 -6.07 -8.60
N GLU A 306 -44.34 -6.79 -9.11
CA GLU A 306 -45.65 -6.91 -8.48
C GLU A 306 -45.45 -7.30 -7.00
N GLU A 307 -45.71 -6.34 -6.11
CA GLU A 307 -45.54 -6.48 -4.66
C GLU A 307 -46.47 -7.57 -4.12
N GLU A 308 -45.93 -8.73 -3.77
CA GLU A 308 -46.58 -9.64 -2.83
C GLU A 308 -46.38 -9.08 -1.42
N GLU A 309 -47.46 -8.63 -0.77
CA GLU A 309 -47.47 -8.02 0.56
C GLU A 309 -46.88 -8.96 1.63
N ILE A 310 -45.57 -8.83 1.92
CA ILE A 310 -44.94 -9.48 3.07
C ILE A 310 -45.05 -8.53 4.27
N PRO A 311 -45.55 -8.99 5.43
CA PRO A 311 -45.75 -8.13 6.59
C PRO A 311 -44.43 -7.55 7.13
N LEU A 312 -44.41 -6.22 7.21
CA LEU A 312 -43.34 -5.36 7.73
C LEU A 312 -42.97 -5.75 9.18
N PHE A 313 -41.83 -6.42 9.37
CA PHE A 313 -41.23 -6.58 10.69
C PHE A 313 -40.36 -5.35 10.99
N VAL A 314 -40.88 -4.48 11.86
CA VAL A 314 -40.15 -3.33 12.39
C VAL A 314 -39.05 -3.84 13.31
N VAL A 315 -37.81 -3.88 12.83
CA VAL A 315 -36.63 -4.10 13.68
C VAL A 315 -36.26 -2.76 14.29
N THR A 316 -36.65 -2.55 15.55
CA THR A 316 -36.18 -1.43 16.36
C THR A 316 -34.69 -1.63 16.70
N PRO A 317 -33.82 -0.62 16.59
CA PRO A 317 -32.43 -0.73 17.00
C PRO A 317 -32.34 -0.91 18.52
N GLU A 318 -31.90 -2.10 18.96
CA GLU A 318 -31.60 -2.36 20.36
C GLU A 318 -30.37 -1.54 20.78
N LEU A 319 -30.58 -0.60 21.71
CA LEU A 319 -29.57 0.25 22.32
C LEU A 319 -28.51 -0.60 23.06
N PRO A 320 -27.21 -0.55 22.70
CA PRO A 320 -26.13 -1.25 23.42
C PRO A 320 -25.73 -0.59 24.77
N CYS A 321 -26.59 0.24 25.36
CA CYS A 321 -26.24 1.04 26.54
C CYS A 321 -26.47 0.36 27.90
N LEU A 322 -27.14 -0.81 27.94
CA LEU A 322 -27.48 -1.49 29.20
C LEU A 322 -26.28 -2.11 29.97
N PRO A 323 -25.26 -2.72 29.31
CA PRO A 323 -24.13 -3.31 30.05
C PRO A 323 -23.20 -2.25 30.66
N LEU A 324 -23.04 -1.09 30.00
CA LEU A 324 -22.15 -0.01 30.47
C LEU A 324 -22.75 0.70 31.69
N LEU A 325 -24.07 0.88 31.72
CA LEU A 325 -24.79 1.48 32.85
C LEU A 325 -24.76 0.57 34.09
N LEU A 326 -24.84 -0.75 33.92
CA LEU A 326 -24.66 -1.72 35.01
C LEU A 326 -23.25 -1.71 35.60
N LEU A 327 -22.23 -1.55 34.77
CA LEU A 327 -20.83 -1.51 35.21
C LEU A 327 -20.53 -0.25 36.05
N VAL A 328 -21.03 0.91 35.62
CA VAL A 328 -20.92 2.16 36.40
C VAL A 328 -21.64 2.04 37.76
N LEU A 329 -22.84 1.43 37.78
CA LEU A 329 -23.58 1.18 39.01
C LEU A 329 -22.82 0.28 40.00
N LEU A 330 -22.15 -0.77 39.49
CA LEU A 330 -21.32 -1.66 40.31
C LEU A 330 -20.14 -0.92 40.94
N ILE A 331 -19.45 -0.06 40.19
CA ILE A 331 -18.33 0.75 40.70
C ILE A 331 -18.82 1.66 41.84
N ILE A 332 -19.95 2.34 41.66
CA ILE A 332 -20.55 3.22 42.67
C ILE A 332 -20.90 2.43 43.95
N ILE A 333 -21.50 1.24 43.82
CA ILE A 333 -21.85 0.38 44.96
C ILE A 333 -20.60 -0.05 45.74
N VAL A 334 -19.53 -0.44 45.04
CA VAL A 334 -18.26 -0.84 45.66
C VAL A 334 -17.65 0.33 46.44
N PHE A 335 -17.60 1.52 45.83
CA PHE A 335 -17.11 2.73 46.50
C PHE A 335 -17.96 3.07 47.73
N TYR A 336 -19.28 2.99 47.63
CA TYR A 336 -20.19 3.27 48.74
C TYR A 336 -19.97 2.31 49.93
N ILE A 337 -19.84 1.00 49.66
CA ILE A 337 -19.57 -0.01 50.69
C ILE A 337 -18.21 0.24 51.35
N TYR A 338 -17.19 0.56 50.55
CA TYR A 338 -15.85 0.88 51.04
C TYR A 338 -15.88 2.08 51.98
N TRP A 339 -16.53 3.16 51.56
CA TRP A 339 -16.63 4.40 52.33
C TRP A 339 -17.39 4.20 53.65
N ARG A 340 -18.53 3.49 53.60
CA ARG A 340 -19.33 3.16 54.80
C ARG A 340 -18.55 2.31 55.81
N ARG A 341 -17.68 1.40 55.35
CA ARG A 341 -16.83 0.60 56.24
C ARG A 341 -15.68 1.40 56.86
N LYS A 342 -15.18 2.42 56.18
CA LYS A 342 -14.10 3.27 56.69
C LYS A 342 -14.60 4.26 57.76
N GLY A 343 -15.82 4.79 57.58
CA GLY A 343 -16.44 5.72 58.54
C GLY A 343 -16.76 5.14 59.92
N LYS A 344 -16.83 3.81 60.10
CA LYS A 344 -17.14 3.16 61.39
C LYS A 344 -15.93 2.83 62.27
N ARG A 345 -14.70 3.20 61.88
CA ARG A 345 -13.46 2.90 62.64
C ARG A 345 -12.91 4.09 63.44
N GLY A 346 -13.73 5.10 63.71
CA GLY A 346 -13.27 6.39 64.25
C GLY A 346 -13.78 6.80 65.63
N GLU A 347 -14.47 5.97 66.40
CA GLU A 347 -14.80 6.28 67.79
C GLU A 347 -13.90 5.46 68.74
N PRO A 348 -12.79 6.03 69.25
CA PRO A 348 -12.14 5.50 70.44
C PRO A 348 -13.05 5.75 71.65
N SER A 349 -13.41 4.66 72.33
CA SER A 349 -14.07 4.66 73.64
C SER A 349 -13.18 5.19 74.74
#